data_AF-A0A1F8NTR6-F1
#
_entry.id   AF-A0A1F8NTR6-F1
#
_cell.length_a   1.000
_cell.length_b   1.000
_cell.length_c   1.000
_cell.angle_alpha   90.00
_cell.angle_beta   90.00
_cell.angle_gamma   90.00
#
_symmetry.space_group_name_H-M   'P 1'
#
loop_
_entity.id
_entity.type
_entity.pdbx_description
1 polymer ?
#
loop_
_entity_poly.entity_id
_entity_poly.type
_entity_poly.pdbx_seq_one_letter_code
_entity_poly.pdbx_strand_id
1 'polypeptide(L)'
;MGNYGIKISKNNVNVLNATGLQQIFNSSRVAFKILKQGDAVISVPASGAQQYATIEHNFGFTPAVIAFFQLSGDLTVSYPAFSADLFSGAGEDCTAEASASQLKFGATPNGSSGYTAQIRYYVFANRVDA
;
A
#
# COMPACT_ATOMS: atom_id res chain seq x y z
N MET A 1 15.86 -30.67 6.85
CA MET A 1 15.10 -30.30 5.64
C MET A 1 15.87 -29.19 4.96
N GLY A 2 16.31 -29.38 3.70
CA GLY A 2 17.10 -28.38 3.00
C GLY A 2 16.27 -27.15 2.68
N ASN A 3 16.85 -25.95 2.82
CA ASN A 3 16.22 -24.69 2.44
C ASN A 3 16.05 -24.66 0.91
N TYR A 4 14.89 -25.12 0.43
CA TYR A 4 14.52 -25.00 -0.97
C TYR A 4 14.16 -23.54 -1.29
N GLY A 5 14.57 -23.06 -2.47
CA GLY A 5 14.33 -21.69 -2.90
C GLY A 5 14.40 -21.56 -4.42
N ILE A 6 13.82 -20.48 -4.94
CA ILE A 6 13.81 -20.17 -6.37
C ILE A 6 14.66 -18.92 -6.60
N LYS A 7 15.51 -18.96 -7.62
CA LYS A 7 16.31 -17.82 -8.10
C LYS A 7 16.08 -17.67 -9.60
N ILE A 8 15.89 -16.44 -10.05
CA ILE A 8 15.74 -16.08 -11.46
C ILE A 8 16.66 -14.90 -11.73
N SER A 9 17.59 -15.05 -12.67
CA SER A 9 18.51 -13.98 -13.12
C SER A 9 17.99 -13.25 -14.35
N LYS A 10 18.56 -12.07 -14.63
CA LYS A 10 18.37 -11.38 -15.90
C LYS A 10 18.87 -12.22 -17.07
N ASN A 11 18.38 -11.94 -18.28
CA ASN A 11 18.83 -12.63 -19.49
C ASN A 11 20.36 -12.52 -19.64
N ASN A 12 21.01 -13.59 -20.10
CA ASN A 12 22.47 -13.72 -20.24
C ASN A 12 23.28 -13.62 -18.91
N VAL A 13 22.66 -13.79 -17.74
CA VAL A 13 23.36 -13.86 -16.45
C VAL A 13 23.21 -15.26 -15.85
N ASN A 14 24.33 -15.90 -15.49
CA ASN A 14 24.32 -17.18 -14.79
C ASN A 14 23.74 -17.01 -13.37
N VAL A 15 22.64 -17.70 -13.07
CA VAL A 15 21.91 -17.61 -11.80
C VAL A 15 22.75 -18.01 -10.58
N LEU A 16 23.76 -18.87 -10.75
CA LEU A 16 24.64 -19.34 -9.67
C LEU A 16 25.58 -18.22 -9.18
N ASN A 17 25.95 -17.31 -10.06
CA ASN A 17 26.93 -16.24 -9.81
C ASN A 17 26.30 -14.83 -9.84
N ALA A 18 24.99 -14.74 -10.07
CA ALA A 18 24.28 -13.46 -10.18
C ALA A 18 24.33 -12.68 -8.87
N THR A 19 24.76 -11.43 -8.93
CA THR A 19 24.62 -10.47 -7.81
C THR A 19 23.14 -10.17 -7.56
N GLY A 20 22.83 -9.59 -6.40
CA GLY A 20 21.45 -9.24 -6.05
C GLY A 20 20.73 -8.37 -7.08
N LEU A 21 21.42 -7.41 -7.67
CA LEU A 21 20.86 -6.50 -8.69
C LEU A 21 20.71 -7.15 -10.07
N GLN A 22 21.33 -8.30 -10.28
CA GLN A 22 21.23 -9.10 -11.50
C GLN A 22 20.19 -10.22 -11.37
N GLN A 23 19.62 -10.42 -10.19
CA GLN A 23 18.52 -11.34 -9.94
C GLN A 23 17.19 -10.61 -10.09
N ILE A 24 16.31 -11.13 -10.95
CA ILE A 24 14.91 -10.72 -11.07
C ILE A 24 14.13 -11.18 -9.83
N PHE A 25 14.48 -12.38 -9.33
CA PHE A 25 13.87 -12.98 -8.15
C PHE A 25 14.92 -13.76 -7.38
N ASN A 26 14.96 -13.59 -6.06
CA ASN A 26 15.75 -14.46 -5.18
C ASN A 26 14.99 -14.63 -3.87
N SER A 27 14.58 -15.87 -3.58
CA SER A 27 13.86 -16.19 -2.34
C SER A 27 14.68 -15.97 -1.07
N SER A 28 16.00 -15.77 -1.17
CA SER A 28 16.87 -15.46 -0.02
C SER A 28 16.88 -13.96 0.34
N ARG A 29 16.24 -13.10 -0.45
CA ARG A 29 16.13 -11.67 -0.18
C ARG A 29 14.68 -11.35 0.16
N VAL A 30 14.48 -10.60 1.24
CA VAL A 30 13.17 -10.00 1.56
C VAL A 30 12.91 -8.91 0.52
N ALA A 31 12.28 -9.31 -0.58
CA ALA A 31 11.77 -8.38 -1.58
C ALA A 31 10.26 -8.26 -1.39
N PHE A 32 9.76 -7.03 -1.31
CA PHE A 32 8.33 -6.77 -1.35
C PHE A 32 7.78 -7.23 -2.70
N LYS A 33 7.03 -8.34 -2.71
CA LYS A 33 6.32 -8.83 -3.90
C LYS A 33 4.90 -8.32 -3.85
N ILE A 34 4.41 -7.73 -4.92
CA ILE A 34 3.02 -7.27 -4.98
C ILE A 34 2.11 -8.50 -5.09
N LEU A 35 1.23 -8.69 -4.11
CA LEU A 35 0.22 -9.74 -4.03
C LEU A 35 -1.09 -9.31 -4.69
N LYS A 36 -1.48 -8.04 -4.48
CA LYS A 36 -2.69 -7.42 -5.03
C LYS A 36 -2.43 -5.95 -5.26
N GLN A 37 -3.08 -5.37 -6.25
CA GLN A 37 -3.18 -3.93 -6.43
C GLN A 37 -4.63 -3.58 -6.78
N GLY A 38 -4.98 -2.32 -6.64
CA GLY A 38 -6.30 -1.86 -7.07
C GLY A 38 -6.46 -0.36 -6.89
N ASP A 39 -7.68 0.07 -7.17
CA ASP A 39 -8.10 1.44 -7.06
C ASP A 39 -9.28 1.56 -6.09
N ALA A 40 -9.39 2.68 -5.39
CA ALA A 40 -10.54 3.05 -4.59
C ALA A 40 -10.86 4.54 -4.74
N VAL A 41 -12.10 4.92 -4.44
CA VAL A 41 -12.55 6.31 -4.48
C VAL A 41 -13.33 6.62 -3.22
N ILE A 42 -13.06 7.76 -2.60
CA ILE A 42 -13.80 8.28 -1.46
C ILE A 42 -14.33 9.67 -1.82
N SER A 43 -15.64 9.88 -1.63
CA SER A 43 -16.24 11.22 -1.67
C SER A 43 -16.23 11.80 -0.26
N VAL A 44 -15.44 12.86 -0.05
CA VAL A 44 -15.26 13.48 1.27
C VAL A 44 -16.12 14.75 1.34
N PRO A 45 -17.04 14.87 2.32
CA PRO A 45 -17.82 16.09 2.50
C PRO A 45 -16.93 17.23 3.02
N ALA A 46 -17.42 18.47 2.94
CA ALA A 46 -16.68 19.64 3.41
C ALA A 46 -16.40 19.61 4.94
N SER A 47 -17.27 18.95 5.71
CA SER A 47 -17.15 18.83 7.17
C SER A 47 -17.69 17.49 7.66
N GLY A 48 -17.34 17.13 8.90
CA GLY A 48 -17.79 15.91 9.56
C GLY A 48 -16.66 14.94 9.86
N ALA A 49 -17.01 13.66 9.99
CA ALA A 49 -16.05 12.60 10.30
C ALA A 49 -15.25 12.16 9.07
N GLN A 50 -14.11 11.51 9.33
CA GLN A 50 -13.30 10.84 8.30
C GLN A 50 -14.15 9.85 7.50
N GLN A 51 -13.98 9.86 6.18
CA GLN A 51 -14.65 8.93 5.27
C GLN A 51 -13.71 7.80 4.91
N TYR A 52 -14.26 6.61 4.64
CA TYR A 52 -13.45 5.42 4.37
C TYR A 52 -13.90 4.67 3.12
N ALA A 53 -12.93 4.13 2.38
CA ALA A 53 -13.13 3.04 1.45
C ALA A 53 -12.58 1.75 2.06
N THR A 54 -13.42 0.71 2.10
CA THR A 54 -13.04 -0.61 2.63
C THR A 54 -12.95 -1.62 1.48
N ILE A 55 -11.84 -2.35 1.43
CA ILE A 55 -11.58 -3.39 0.43
C ILE A 55 -11.37 -4.73 1.13
N GLU A 56 -12.29 -5.67 0.90
CA GLU A 56 -12.13 -7.06 1.33
C GLU A 56 -10.99 -7.75 0.55
N HIS A 57 -10.15 -8.50 1.26
CA HIS A 57 -9.05 -9.23 0.63
C HIS A 57 -8.93 -10.70 1.07
N ASN A 58 -9.52 -11.11 2.20
CA ASN A 58 -9.61 -12.52 2.62
C ASN A 58 -8.28 -13.30 2.57
N PHE A 59 -7.16 -12.64 2.84
CA PHE A 59 -5.84 -13.29 2.74
C PHE A 59 -5.53 -14.19 3.94
N GLY A 60 -6.28 -14.07 5.05
CA GLY A 60 -6.05 -14.85 6.26
C GLY A 60 -4.87 -14.38 7.10
N PHE A 61 -4.31 -13.21 6.79
CA PHE A 61 -3.26 -12.51 7.54
C PHE A 61 -3.35 -11.01 7.28
N THR A 62 -2.76 -10.19 8.15
CA THR A 62 -2.65 -8.73 7.96
C THR A 62 -1.49 -8.40 7.03
N PRO A 63 -1.72 -7.94 5.78
CA PRO A 63 -0.64 -7.70 4.84
C PRO A 63 0.01 -6.32 5.04
N ALA A 64 1.24 -6.16 4.52
CA ALA A 64 1.81 -4.84 4.31
C ALA A 64 1.14 -4.17 3.10
N VAL A 65 0.77 -2.89 3.22
CA VAL A 65 0.10 -2.12 2.18
C VAL A 65 0.75 -0.75 2.01
N ILE A 66 0.83 -0.27 0.77
CA ILE A 66 1.11 1.14 0.45
C ILE A 66 -0.04 1.64 -0.40
N ALA A 67 -0.54 2.83 -0.10
CA ALA A 67 -1.58 3.50 -0.87
C ALA A 67 -1.15 4.93 -1.20
N PHE A 68 -1.43 5.33 -2.44
CA PHE A 68 -1.20 6.69 -2.94
C PHE A 68 -2.55 7.36 -3.14
N PHE A 69 -2.73 8.51 -2.53
CA PHE A 69 -3.94 9.30 -2.64
C PHE A 69 -3.72 10.39 -3.67
N GLN A 70 -4.74 10.69 -4.46
CA GLN A 70 -4.84 11.85 -5.31
C GLN A 70 -6.10 12.59 -4.88
N LEU A 71 -5.92 13.70 -4.19
CA LEU A 71 -7.02 14.54 -3.72
C LEU A 71 -7.40 15.50 -4.85
N SER A 72 -8.68 15.55 -5.22
CA SER A 72 -9.16 16.37 -6.33
C SER A 72 -10.27 17.31 -5.86
N GLY A 73 -10.00 18.61 -6.01
CA GLY A 73 -10.85 19.77 -5.72
C GLY A 73 -10.26 20.98 -6.48
N ASP A 74 -10.00 22.09 -5.80
CA ASP A 74 -9.32 23.26 -6.42
C ASP A 74 -7.80 23.06 -6.62
N LEU A 75 -7.20 22.05 -5.97
CA LEU A 75 -5.80 21.64 -6.09
C LEU A 75 -5.70 20.11 -6.15
N THR A 76 -4.61 19.58 -6.75
CA THR A 76 -4.30 18.15 -6.76
C THR A 76 -3.02 17.86 -5.99
N VAL A 77 -3.10 17.03 -4.95
CA VAL A 77 -1.95 16.62 -4.13
C VAL A 77 -1.86 15.09 -4.12
N SER A 78 -0.65 14.56 -4.21
CA SER A 78 -0.38 13.12 -4.13
C SER A 78 0.66 12.77 -3.07
N TYR A 79 0.32 11.82 -2.20
CA TYR A 79 1.21 11.36 -1.14
C TYR A 79 0.92 9.90 -0.77
N PRO A 80 1.93 9.17 -0.27
CA PRO A 80 1.69 7.88 0.37
C PRO A 80 0.90 8.11 1.67
N ALA A 81 -0.17 7.34 1.88
CA ALA A 81 -0.88 7.37 3.15
C ALA A 81 -0.05 6.74 4.28
N PHE A 82 -0.20 7.32 5.47
CA PHE A 82 0.48 6.88 6.69
C PHE A 82 -0.52 6.28 7.67
N SER A 83 -0.06 5.38 8.55
CA SER A 83 -0.83 5.00 9.75
C SER A 83 -0.67 6.09 10.80
N ALA A 84 -1.78 6.53 11.40
CA ALA A 84 -1.97 7.80 12.11
C ALA A 84 -1.14 8.06 13.39
N ASP A 85 -0.03 7.37 13.65
CA ASP A 85 0.67 7.44 14.94
C ASP A 85 1.82 8.47 15.03
N LEU A 86 2.11 9.29 14.00
CA LEU A 86 3.35 10.09 14.01
C LEU A 86 3.32 11.58 13.66
N PHE A 87 2.22 12.19 13.21
CA PHE A 87 2.20 13.65 12.99
C PHE A 87 0.82 14.27 13.24
N SER A 88 0.67 14.99 14.36
CA SER A 88 -0.51 15.81 14.69
C SER A 88 -0.36 17.22 14.11
N GLY A 89 -0.32 17.35 12.79
CA GLY A 89 -0.05 18.63 12.11
C GLY A 89 -1.04 18.88 10.96
N ALA A 90 -2.17 19.49 11.30
CA ALA A 90 -3.19 20.12 10.44
C ALA A 90 -2.90 20.15 8.92
N GLY A 91 -3.46 19.18 8.19
CA GLY A 91 -3.61 19.20 6.73
C GLY A 91 -4.09 17.82 6.24
N GLU A 92 -5.32 17.74 5.73
CA GLU A 92 -5.92 16.57 5.05
C GLU A 92 -5.34 15.20 5.45
N ASP A 93 -5.82 14.62 6.56
CA ASP A 93 -5.32 13.31 6.98
C ASP A 93 -5.85 12.21 6.04
N CYS A 94 -4.93 11.54 5.33
CA CYS A 94 -5.23 10.29 4.62
C CYS A 94 -4.53 9.11 5.30
N THR A 95 -5.30 8.06 5.58
CA THR A 95 -4.82 6.87 6.30
C THR A 95 -4.92 5.62 5.44
N ALA A 96 -4.01 4.67 5.66
CA ALA A 96 -4.07 3.34 5.10
C ALA A 96 -3.88 2.32 6.22
N GLU A 97 -4.93 1.56 6.49
CA GLU A 97 -5.00 0.54 7.53
C GLU A 97 -5.18 -0.83 6.88
N ALA A 98 -4.56 -1.86 7.45
CA ALA A 98 -4.75 -3.24 7.05
C ALA A 98 -5.10 -4.09 8.28
N SER A 99 -6.06 -4.99 8.11
CA SER A 99 -6.43 -6.01 9.08
C SER A 99 -6.27 -7.40 8.45
N ALA A 100 -6.67 -8.46 9.17
CA ALA A 100 -6.59 -9.82 8.66
C ALA A 100 -7.56 -10.09 7.49
N SER A 101 -8.60 -9.28 7.33
CA SER A 101 -9.65 -9.46 6.30
C SER A 101 -9.78 -8.29 5.33
N GLN A 102 -9.44 -7.07 5.78
CA GLN A 102 -9.78 -5.83 5.09
C GLN A 102 -8.59 -4.87 4.98
N LEU A 103 -8.59 -4.10 3.90
CA LEU A 103 -7.87 -2.83 3.81
C LEU A 103 -8.88 -1.70 4.02
N LYS A 104 -8.49 -0.67 4.76
CA LYS A 104 -9.32 0.50 5.01
C LYS A 104 -8.51 1.75 4.71
N PHE A 105 -8.99 2.54 3.77
CA PHE A 105 -8.36 3.79 3.34
C PHE A 105 -9.23 4.95 3.82
N GLY A 106 -8.67 5.88 4.56
CA GLY A 106 -9.40 7.01 5.14
C GLY A 106 -8.99 8.35 4.56
N ALA A 107 -9.92 9.30 4.48
CA ALA A 107 -9.66 10.69 4.10
C ALA A 107 -10.54 11.65 4.91
N THR A 108 -9.93 12.67 5.52
CA THR A 108 -10.60 13.58 6.47
C THR A 108 -11.07 14.88 5.80
N PRO A 109 -12.29 15.38 6.12
CA PRO A 109 -12.74 16.70 5.69
C PRO A 109 -11.79 17.84 6.09
N ASN A 110 -11.67 18.88 5.26
CA ASN A 110 -10.75 20.01 5.47
C ASN A 110 -11.46 21.37 5.73
N GLY A 111 -12.79 21.37 5.90
CA GLY A 111 -13.57 22.57 6.21
C GLY A 111 -13.75 23.58 5.08
N SER A 112 -13.18 23.35 3.90
CA SER A 112 -13.14 24.33 2.80
C SER A 112 -14.16 24.01 1.70
N SER A 113 -14.21 22.76 1.25
CA SER A 113 -15.17 22.25 0.27
C SER A 113 -15.11 20.72 0.25
N GLY A 114 -16.16 20.06 -0.24
CA GLY A 114 -16.10 18.62 -0.46
C GLY A 114 -15.13 18.28 -1.60
N TYR A 115 -14.44 17.15 -1.50
CA TYR A 115 -13.46 16.72 -2.50
C TYR A 115 -13.58 15.21 -2.76
N THR A 116 -12.90 14.75 -3.81
CA THR A 116 -12.78 13.31 -4.10
C THR A 116 -11.34 12.85 -3.91
N ALA A 117 -11.13 11.78 -3.13
CA ALA A 117 -9.85 11.11 -3.02
C ALA A 117 -9.84 9.87 -3.93
N GLN A 118 -8.99 9.89 -4.95
CA GLN A 118 -8.68 8.70 -5.76
C GLN A 118 -7.47 7.99 -5.18
N ILE A 119 -7.54 6.67 -5.04
CA ILE A 119 -6.53 5.90 -4.31
C ILE A 119 -6.02 4.79 -5.19
N ARG A 120 -4.71 4.71 -5.40
CA ARG A 120 -4.01 3.54 -5.96
C ARG A 120 -3.30 2.82 -4.84
N TYR A 121 -3.61 1.54 -4.63
CA TYR A 121 -2.98 0.75 -3.56
C TYR A 121 -2.25 -0.49 -4.07
N TYR A 122 -1.24 -0.90 -3.32
CA TYR A 122 -0.43 -2.10 -3.52
C TYR A 122 -0.31 -2.85 -2.21
N VAL A 123 -0.66 -4.14 -2.25
CA VAL A 123 -0.52 -5.07 -1.14
C VAL A 123 0.67 -5.96 -1.39
N PHE A 124 1.51 -6.16 -0.39
CA PHE A 124 2.71 -6.97 -0.51
C PHE A 124 2.55 -8.32 0.17
N ALA A 125 3.06 -9.37 -0.47
CA ALA A 125 3.25 -10.69 0.12
C ALA A 125 4.42 -10.65 1.11
N ASN A 126 4.20 -10.00 2.26
CA ASN A 126 5.15 -9.93 3.35
C ASN A 126 4.71 -10.83 4.51
N ARG A 127 4.50 -12.12 4.23
CA ARG A 127 4.40 -13.12 5.29
C ARG A 127 5.83 -13.40 5.78
N VAL A 128 6.25 -12.67 6.81
CA VAL A 128 7.37 -13.11 7.63
C VAL A 128 6.77 -14.09 8.61
N ASP A 129 6.82 -15.38 8.30
CA ASP A 129 6.56 -16.41 9.33
C ASP A 129 7.53 -16.16 10.49
N ALA A 130 6.98 -15.99 11.70
CA ALA A 130 7.74 -15.94 12.94
C ALA A 130 8.18 -17.35 13.37
#